data_AF-A0A382L9Y1-F1
#
_entry.id   AF-A0A382L9Y1-F1
#
_cell.length_a   1.000
_cell.length_b   1.000
_cell.length_c   1.000
_cell.angle_alpha   90.00
_cell.angle_beta   90.00
_cell.angle_gamma   90.00
#
_symmetry.space_group_name_H-M   'P 1'
#
loop_
_entity.id
_entity.type
_entity.pdbx_description
1 polymer ?
#
loop_
_entity_poly.entity_id
_entity_poly.type
_entity_poly.pdbx_seq_one_letter_code
_entity_poly.pdbx_strand_id
1 'polypeptide(L)'
;EPKFELIDFMVLVENKRRSSLGTGWRKDNSEHPILSEATIKIKTNDKQLHTAAEGDGPVAALDNALRKSLIDIYPEINVVRLTDYSVRVVEEGTGTGATVRVIIESSDDKSSWTTVGASSNIIEASWIALSDSLEWFLIKNSL
;
A
#
# COMPACT_ATOMS: atom_id res chain seq x y z
N GLU A 1 -13.23 -18.61 1.27
CA GLU A 1 -12.98 -17.82 0.05
C GLU A 1 -12.43 -16.47 0.46
N PRO A 2 -11.53 -15.88 -0.35
CA PRO A 2 -11.00 -14.56 -0.05
C PRO A 2 -12.10 -13.50 -0.07
N LYS A 3 -12.00 -12.50 0.79
CA LYS A 3 -13.02 -11.42 0.88
C LYS A 3 -12.96 -10.48 -0.32
N PHE A 4 -11.77 -10.36 -0.91
CA PHE A 4 -11.51 -9.60 -2.12
C PHE A 4 -10.27 -10.16 -2.82
N GLU A 5 -10.13 -9.90 -4.12
CA GLU A 5 -8.98 -10.32 -4.93
C GLU A 5 -8.41 -9.12 -5.69
N LEU A 6 -7.08 -9.02 -5.76
CA LEU A 6 -6.42 -8.06 -6.65
C LEU A 6 -6.64 -8.46 -8.11
N ILE A 7 -7.10 -7.52 -8.92
CA ILE A 7 -7.06 -7.65 -10.38
C ILE A 7 -5.82 -6.94 -10.94
N ASP A 8 -5.57 -5.70 -10.52
CA ASP A 8 -4.48 -4.87 -11.03
C ASP A 8 -4.15 -3.71 -10.08
N PHE A 9 -2.92 -3.19 -10.15
CA PHE A 9 -2.58 -1.90 -9.54
C PHE A 9 -1.57 -1.13 -10.40
N MET A 10 -1.65 0.19 -10.33
CA MET A 10 -0.68 1.12 -10.89
C MET A 10 -0.29 2.12 -9.82
N VAL A 11 1.01 2.38 -9.67
CA VAL A 11 1.52 3.40 -8.76
C VAL A 11 2.35 4.41 -9.54
N LEU A 12 1.92 5.67 -9.51
CA LEU A 12 2.60 6.81 -10.09
C LEU A 12 3.36 7.55 -9.00
N VAL A 13 4.65 7.82 -9.23
CA VAL A 13 5.48 8.63 -8.34
C VAL A 13 6.03 9.80 -9.13
N GLU A 14 5.61 11.02 -8.79
CA GLU A 14 6.03 12.22 -9.49
C GLU A 14 7.00 13.07 -8.66
N ASN A 15 8.15 13.34 -9.24
CA ASN A 15 9.09 14.32 -8.70
C ASN A 15 8.79 15.70 -9.31
N LYS A 16 8.27 16.63 -8.50
CA LYS A 16 7.85 17.99 -8.90
C LYS A 16 8.97 18.91 -9.42
N ARG A 17 10.19 18.40 -9.68
CA ARG A 17 11.26 19.14 -10.40
C ARG A 17 10.85 19.65 -11.79
N ARG A 18 9.77 19.16 -12.39
CA ARG A 18 9.24 19.59 -13.69
C ARG A 18 7.90 20.32 -13.59
N SER A 19 7.80 21.35 -12.75
CA SER A 19 6.80 22.40 -13.05
C SER A 19 7.31 23.16 -14.29
N SER A 20 6.63 22.97 -15.42
CA SER A 20 6.81 23.72 -16.67
C SER A 20 6.34 25.19 -16.57
N LEU A 21 5.97 25.64 -15.37
CA LEU A 21 5.63 27.02 -15.03
C LEU A 21 6.71 27.63 -14.12
N GLY A 22 7.89 27.86 -14.70
CA GLY A 22 8.70 29.07 -14.49
C GLY A 22 9.09 29.51 -13.06
N THR A 23 8.91 28.71 -12.02
CA THR A 23 9.43 29.02 -10.68
C THR A 23 10.45 27.97 -10.29
N GLY A 24 11.62 28.07 -10.93
CA GLY A 24 12.80 27.32 -10.53
C GLY A 24 13.17 27.61 -9.08
N TRP A 25 13.76 26.61 -8.43
CA TRP A 25 14.48 26.69 -7.15
C TRP A 25 13.86 27.68 -6.16
N ARG A 26 12.80 27.25 -5.45
CA ARG A 26 12.52 27.92 -4.17
C ARG A 26 13.78 27.75 -3.32
N LYS A 27 14.36 28.89 -2.95
CA LYS A 27 15.59 29.04 -2.16
C LYS A 27 15.39 28.71 -0.68
N ASP A 28 14.26 28.13 -0.31
CA ASP A 28 14.06 27.61 1.03
C ASP A 28 14.52 26.14 1.05
N ASN A 29 14.98 25.69 2.19
CA ASN A 29 15.37 24.30 2.41
C ASN A 29 14.12 23.38 2.48
N SER A 30 13.03 23.71 1.77
CA SER A 30 11.80 22.94 1.81
C SER A 30 11.94 21.70 0.94
N GLU A 31 11.86 20.53 1.56
CA GLU A 31 11.65 19.29 0.82
C GLU A 31 10.35 19.41 0.04
N HIS A 32 10.41 19.33 -1.29
CA HIS A 32 9.22 19.16 -2.09
C HIS A 32 8.69 17.75 -1.84
N PRO A 33 7.46 17.58 -1.30
CA PRO A 33 6.92 16.25 -1.08
C PRO A 33 6.80 15.55 -2.43
N ILE A 34 7.39 14.36 -2.50
CA ILE A 34 7.19 13.45 -3.63
C ILE A 34 5.72 13.06 -3.61
N LEU A 35 4.98 13.39 -4.67
CA LEU A 35 3.58 13.02 -4.75
C LEU A 35 3.50 11.60 -5.29
N SER A 36 2.79 10.74 -4.57
CA SER A 36 2.50 9.38 -5.02
C SER A 36 1.00 9.18 -5.11
N GLU A 37 0.55 8.60 -6.21
CA GLU A 37 -0.83 8.17 -6.42
C GLU A 37 -0.83 6.69 -6.74
N ALA A 38 -1.74 5.94 -6.14
CA ALA A 38 -2.00 4.56 -6.50
C ALA A 38 -3.41 4.42 -7.01
N THR A 39 -3.55 3.66 -8.09
CA THR A 39 -4.82 3.19 -8.64
C THR A 39 -4.86 1.68 -8.49
N ILE A 40 -5.94 1.15 -7.92
CA ILE A 40 -6.13 -0.28 -7.75
C ILE A 40 -7.45 -0.75 -8.35
N LYS A 41 -7.44 -1.98 -8.84
CA LYS A 41 -8.63 -2.69 -9.28
C LYS A 41 -8.75 -3.98 -8.48
N ILE A 42 -9.87 -4.13 -7.79
CA ILE A 42 -10.16 -5.33 -7.00
C ILE A 42 -11.48 -5.96 -7.41
N LYS A 43 -11.64 -7.24 -7.09
CA LYS A 43 -12.89 -7.97 -7.18
C LYS A 43 -13.38 -8.30 -5.79
N THR A 44 -14.66 -8.07 -5.54
CA THR A 44 -15.40 -8.57 -4.38
C THR A 44 -16.52 -9.48 -4.87
N ASN A 45 -17.21 -10.18 -3.95
CA ASN A 45 -18.33 -11.05 -4.32
C ASN A 45 -19.42 -10.31 -5.11
N ASP A 46 -19.64 -9.04 -4.83
CA ASP A 46 -20.74 -8.27 -5.41
C ASP A 46 -20.36 -7.55 -6.71
N LYS A 47 -19.09 -7.13 -6.85
CA LYS A 47 -18.65 -6.25 -7.95
C LYS A 47 -17.13 -6.13 -8.07
N GLN A 48 -16.69 -5.68 -9.24
CA GLN A 48 -15.35 -5.13 -9.43
C GLN A 48 -15.33 -3.66 -9.05
N LEU A 49 -14.28 -3.24 -8.36
CA LEU A 49 -14.05 -1.87 -7.91
C LEU A 49 -12.76 -1.33 -8.49
N HIS A 50 -12.75 -0.05 -8.81
CA HIS A 50 -11.61 0.67 -9.35
C HIS A 50 -11.47 1.98 -8.57
N THR A 51 -10.37 2.14 -7.84
CA THR A 51 -10.19 3.23 -6.88
C THR A 51 -8.79 3.80 -6.98
N ALA A 52 -8.68 5.12 -6.85
CA ALA A 52 -7.40 5.81 -6.75
C ALA A 52 -7.31 6.63 -5.45
N ALA A 53 -6.11 6.76 -4.91
CA ALA A 53 -5.79 7.60 -3.76
C ALA A 53 -4.33 8.08 -3.80
N GLU A 54 -4.11 9.26 -3.22
CA GLU A 54 -2.78 9.83 -2.99
C GLU A 54 -2.22 9.37 -1.63
N GLY A 55 -0.90 9.53 -1.46
CA GLY A 55 -0.23 9.35 -0.17
C GLY A 55 1.19 9.93 -0.17
N ASP A 56 1.78 10.00 1.03
CA ASP A 56 3.13 10.54 1.25
C ASP A 56 4.26 9.69 0.62
N GLY A 57 3.90 8.55 0.04
CA GLY A 57 4.78 7.66 -0.71
C GLY A 57 3.96 6.58 -1.42
N PRO A 58 4.60 5.77 -2.28
CA PRO A 58 3.91 4.79 -3.12
C PRO A 58 3.13 3.74 -2.31
N VAL A 59 3.70 3.29 -1.18
CA VAL A 59 3.06 2.31 -0.30
C VAL A 59 1.87 2.93 0.46
N ALA A 60 2.00 4.17 0.92
CA ALA A 60 0.91 4.88 1.59
C ALA A 60 -0.26 5.14 0.62
N ALA A 61 0.04 5.55 -0.61
CA ALA A 61 -0.97 5.72 -1.65
C ALA A 61 -1.70 4.40 -1.95
N LEU A 62 -0.95 3.29 -2.01
CA LEU A 62 -1.48 1.95 -2.23
C LEU A 62 -2.41 1.49 -1.10
N ASP A 63 -2.02 1.67 0.17
CA ASP A 63 -2.86 1.37 1.34
C ASP A 63 -4.13 2.22 1.35
N ASN A 64 -4.01 3.52 1.07
CA ASN A 64 -5.16 4.42 0.99
C ASN A 64 -6.13 4.00 -0.12
N ALA A 65 -5.62 3.62 -1.29
CA ALA A 65 -6.45 3.16 -2.41
C ALA A 65 -7.17 1.85 -2.06
N LEU A 66 -6.47 0.92 -1.40
CA LEU A 66 -7.03 -0.33 -0.89
C LEU A 66 -8.16 -0.09 0.10
N ARG A 67 -7.89 0.68 1.16
CA ARG A 67 -8.90 1.04 2.16
C ARG A 67 -10.10 1.73 1.52
N LYS A 68 -9.88 2.69 0.62
CA LYS A 68 -10.95 3.40 -0.08
C LYS A 68 -11.81 2.46 -0.93
N SER A 69 -11.23 1.40 -1.51
CA SER A 69 -12.01 0.40 -2.25
C SER A 69 -12.84 -0.53 -1.36
N LEU A 70 -12.37 -0.79 -0.13
CA LEU A 70 -13.00 -1.76 0.77
C LEU A 70 -13.96 -1.12 1.77
N ILE A 71 -13.80 0.16 2.11
CA ILE A 71 -14.46 0.74 3.29
C ILE A 71 -15.98 0.80 3.20
N ASP A 72 -16.55 0.96 2.01
CA ASP A 72 -18.00 0.96 1.80
C ASP A 72 -18.61 -0.43 1.99
N ILE A 73 -17.81 -1.49 1.83
CA ILE A 73 -18.23 -2.90 1.95
C ILE A 73 -17.91 -3.43 3.35
N TYR A 74 -16.76 -3.05 3.90
CA TYR A 74 -16.24 -3.49 5.19
C TYR A 74 -15.87 -2.29 6.07
N PRO A 75 -16.85 -1.54 6.62
CA PRO A 75 -16.58 -0.36 7.45
C PRO A 75 -15.70 -0.66 8.68
N GLU A 76 -15.70 -1.89 9.16
CA GLU A 76 -14.92 -2.36 10.30
C GLU A 76 -13.40 -2.21 10.09
N ILE A 77 -12.88 -2.13 8.87
CA ILE A 77 -11.43 -1.96 8.65
C ILE A 77 -10.93 -0.58 9.10
N ASN A 78 -11.83 0.37 9.39
CA ASN A 78 -11.46 1.70 9.87
C ASN A 78 -10.72 1.71 11.20
N VAL A 79 -10.78 0.64 11.99
CA VAL A 79 -9.99 0.54 13.23
C VAL A 79 -8.57 0.02 12.98
N VAL A 80 -8.32 -0.62 11.83
CA VAL A 80 -7.01 -1.20 11.52
C VAL A 80 -5.99 -0.09 11.26
N ARG A 81 -4.86 -0.13 11.95
CA ARG A 81 -3.72 0.78 11.76
C ARG A 81 -2.47 -0.03 11.45
N LEU A 82 -1.67 0.45 10.50
CA LEU A 82 -0.30 -0.01 10.35
C LEU A 82 0.54 0.58 11.49
N THR A 83 1.20 -0.28 12.27
CA THR A 83 2.02 0.14 13.41
C THR A 83 3.51 0.05 13.12
N ASP A 84 3.92 -0.85 12.22
CA ASP A 84 5.30 -0.94 11.74
C ASP A 84 5.35 -1.39 10.27
N TYR A 85 6.38 -0.93 9.56
CA TYR A 85 6.69 -1.30 8.19
C TYR A 85 8.20 -1.48 8.06
N SER A 86 8.63 -2.71 7.76
CA SER A 86 10.05 -3.01 7.57
C SER A 86 10.31 -3.82 6.30
N VAL A 87 11.44 -3.52 5.65
CA VAL A 87 11.87 -4.18 4.41
C VAL A 87 13.24 -4.81 4.65
N ARG A 88 13.39 -6.06 4.23
CA ARG A 88 14.65 -6.81 4.31
C ARG A 88 14.99 -7.43 2.98
N VAL A 89 16.24 -7.35 2.56
CA VAL A 89 16.75 -8.09 1.40
C VAL A 89 16.89 -9.57 1.82
N VAL A 90 16.37 -10.48 0.99
CA VAL A 90 16.40 -11.94 1.27
C VAL A 90 17.60 -12.60 0.60
N GLU A 91 17.84 -12.28 -0.67
CA GLU A 91 18.96 -12.81 -1.45
C GLU A 91 19.87 -11.67 -1.87
N GLU A 92 21.07 -11.65 -1.31
CA GLU A 92 22.10 -10.69 -1.68
C GLU A 92 22.80 -11.16 -2.98
N GLY A 93 23.10 -10.23 -3.89
CA GLY A 93 23.94 -10.51 -5.06
C GLY A 93 23.33 -10.26 -6.44
N THR A 94 22.02 -10.01 -6.54
CA THR A 94 21.34 -9.69 -7.83
C THR A 94 21.06 -8.19 -8.02
N GLY A 95 21.62 -7.34 -7.15
CA GLY A 95 21.47 -5.89 -7.23
C GLY A 95 20.00 -5.45 -7.12
N THR A 96 19.52 -4.69 -8.10
CA THR A 96 18.12 -4.22 -8.14
C THR A 96 17.09 -5.33 -8.40
N GLY A 97 17.53 -6.55 -8.74
CA GLY A 97 16.68 -7.73 -8.88
C GLY A 97 16.56 -8.56 -7.60
N ALA A 98 17.09 -8.08 -6.47
CA ALA A 98 17.05 -8.82 -5.22
C ALA A 98 15.63 -8.99 -4.71
N THR A 99 15.29 -10.20 -4.29
CA THR A 99 14.04 -10.46 -3.59
C THR A 99 14.05 -9.70 -2.28
N VAL A 100 13.05 -8.84 -2.09
CA VAL A 100 12.79 -8.16 -0.83
C VAL A 100 11.63 -8.83 -0.10
N ARG A 101 11.73 -8.84 1.22
CA ARG A 101 10.68 -9.24 2.15
C ARG A 101 10.17 -7.99 2.85
N VAL A 102 8.89 -7.70 2.66
CA VAL A 102 8.18 -6.64 3.37
C VAL A 102 7.42 -7.29 4.52
N ILE A 103 7.61 -6.73 5.71
CA ILE A 103 6.96 -7.17 6.95
C ILE A 103 6.12 -6.00 7.42
N ILE A 104 4.83 -6.23 7.62
CA ILE A 104 3.87 -5.25 8.10
C ILE A 104 3.33 -5.70 9.43
N GLU A 105 3.39 -4.83 10.44
CA GLU A 105 2.65 -5.00 11.67
C GLU A 105 1.39 -4.12 11.63
N SER A 106 0.26 -4.69 12.03
CA SER A 106 -1.03 -4.01 12.07
C SER A 106 -1.73 -4.28 13.40
N SER A 107 -2.58 -3.33 13.81
CA SER A 107 -3.36 -3.43 15.04
C SER A 107 -4.78 -2.87 14.88
N ASP A 108 -5.72 -3.40 15.66
CA ASP A 108 -7.12 -2.98 15.77
C ASP A 108 -7.49 -2.47 17.18
N ASP A 109 -6.52 -1.88 17.89
CA ASP A 109 -6.55 -1.47 19.31
C ASP A 109 -6.72 -2.62 20.32
N LYS A 110 -7.13 -3.81 19.89
CA LYS A 110 -7.33 -5.00 20.75
C LYS A 110 -6.21 -6.01 20.61
N SER A 111 -5.71 -6.18 19.40
CA SER A 111 -4.68 -7.16 19.05
C SER A 111 -3.75 -6.60 17.98
N SER A 112 -2.57 -7.19 17.88
CA SER A 112 -1.63 -6.93 16.80
C SER A 112 -1.39 -8.22 16.00
N TRP A 113 -1.08 -8.07 14.72
CA TRP A 113 -0.70 -9.17 13.84
C TRP A 113 0.35 -8.71 12.86
N THR A 114 1.05 -9.69 12.29
CA THR A 114 2.12 -9.45 11.33
C THR A 114 1.84 -10.22 10.05
N THR A 115 2.01 -9.56 8.92
CA THR A 115 1.94 -10.17 7.59
C THR A 115 3.23 -9.93 6.83
N VAL A 116 3.50 -10.81 5.86
CA VAL A 116 4.76 -10.82 5.14
C VAL A 116 4.49 -11.02 3.66
N GLY A 117 5.01 -10.11 2.83
CA GLY A 117 5.04 -10.24 1.38
C GLY A 117 6.48 -10.33 0.90
N ALA A 118 6.72 -11.11 -0.15
CA ALA A 118 8.04 -11.23 -0.75
C ALA A 118 7.95 -11.19 -2.27
N SER A 119 8.78 -10.36 -2.90
CA SER A 119 8.89 -10.21 -4.34
C SER A 119 10.21 -9.52 -4.69
N SER A 120 10.67 -9.64 -5.94
CA SER A 120 11.72 -8.78 -6.48
C SER A 120 11.25 -7.33 -6.72
N ASN A 121 9.94 -7.08 -6.65
CA ASN A 121 9.34 -5.76 -6.69
C ASN A 121 8.82 -5.36 -5.30
N ILE A 122 9.37 -4.27 -4.75
CA ILE A 122 8.99 -3.75 -3.43
C ILE A 122 7.51 -3.35 -3.33
N ILE A 123 6.90 -2.87 -4.42
CA ILE A 123 5.48 -2.49 -4.44
C ILE A 123 4.60 -3.72 -4.38
N GLU A 124 4.95 -4.78 -5.13
CA GLU A 124 4.23 -6.05 -5.09
C GLU A 124 4.37 -6.73 -3.72
N ALA A 125 5.59 -6.77 -3.16
CA ALA A 125 5.80 -7.31 -1.82
C ALA A 125 4.99 -6.52 -0.76
N SER A 126 4.89 -5.19 -0.92
CA SER A 126 4.06 -4.36 -0.05
C SER A 126 2.57 -4.62 -0.22
N TRP A 127 2.10 -4.79 -1.47
CA TRP A 127 0.72 -5.16 -1.76
C TRP A 127 0.34 -6.45 -1.04
N ILE A 128 1.13 -7.52 -1.20
CA ILE A 128 0.85 -8.83 -0.60
C ILE A 128 0.71 -8.68 0.92
N ALA A 129 1.69 -8.03 1.57
CA ALA A 129 1.63 -7.84 3.02
C ALA A 129 0.41 -7.00 3.46
N LEU A 130 0.07 -5.93 2.73
CA LEU A 130 -1.07 -5.06 3.02
C LEU A 130 -2.41 -5.79 2.85
N SER A 131 -2.58 -6.49 1.72
CA SER A 131 -3.81 -7.23 1.43
C SER A 131 -4.04 -8.33 2.45
N ASP A 132 -2.99 -9.10 2.77
CA ASP A 132 -3.06 -10.17 3.74
C ASP A 132 -3.41 -9.63 5.14
N SER A 133 -2.90 -8.44 5.49
CA SER A 133 -3.18 -7.82 6.79
C SER A 133 -4.66 -7.48 6.95
N LEU A 134 -5.25 -6.82 5.94
CA LEU A 134 -6.67 -6.47 5.97
C LEU A 134 -7.55 -7.71 5.86
N GLU A 135 -7.18 -8.67 5.01
CA GLU A 135 -7.92 -9.92 4.87
C GLU A 135 -7.92 -10.74 6.17
N TRP A 136 -6.78 -10.85 6.85
CA TRP A 136 -6.69 -11.53 8.15
C TRP A 136 -7.65 -10.90 9.16
N PHE A 137 -7.69 -9.57 9.23
CA PHE A 137 -8.61 -8.85 10.11
C PHE A 137 -10.08 -9.15 9.77
N LEU A 138 -10.43 -9.11 8.49
CA LEU A 138 -11.79 -9.40 8.03
C LEU A 138 -12.20 -10.85 8.34
N ILE A 139 -11.30 -11.81 8.14
CA ILE A 139 -11.57 -13.22 8.48
C ILE A 139 -11.77 -13.38 9.99
N LYS A 140 -10.90 -12.78 10.80
CA LYS A 140 -10.95 -12.87 12.26
C LYS A 140 -12.23 -12.24 12.84
N ASN A 141 -12.69 -11.12 12.30
CA ASN A 141 -13.90 -10.43 12.77
C ASN A 141 -15.20 -10.89 12.07
N SER A 142 -15.11 -11.79 11.09
CA SER A 142 -16.29 -12.46 10.51
C SER A 142 -16.76 -13.68 11.33
N LEU A 143 -16.05 -14.03 12.40
CA LEU A 143 -16.32 -15.15 13.31
C LEU A 143 -16.86 -14.63 14.65
#